data_AF-A0A536BK91-F1
#
_entry.id   AF-A0A536BK91-F1
#
_cell.length_a   1.000
_cell.length_b   1.000
_cell.length_c   1.000
_cell.angle_alpha   90.00
_cell.angle_beta   90.00
_cell.angle_gamma   90.00
#
_symmetry.space_group_name_H-M   'P 1'
#
loop_
_entity.id
_entity.type
_entity.pdbx_description
1 polymer ?
#
loop_
_entity_poly.entity_id
_entity_poly.type
_entity_poly.pdbx_seq_one_letter_code
_entity_poly.pdbx_strand_id
1 'polypeptide(L)'
;MTDIEGRLRGASDSLLEGLDRLEKLEEQKRSLTPGTPAFVKAAAEVKQLSQELLQASAIQERLAAHTVELRGAGSDVLPDQPIEDMAPRDLADILQEWRAAERQLAEAEPGSAEAAGLAATVSRLRDEYQRAHDVEAGQGS
;
A
#
# COMPACT_ATOMS: atom_id res chain seq x y z
N MET A 1 -7.04 -18.54 -2.95
CA MET A 1 -8.37 -17.96 -2.68
C MET A 1 -8.12 -16.49 -2.44
N THR A 2 -8.72 -15.58 -3.20
CA THR A 2 -8.38 -14.14 -3.11
C THR A 2 -8.80 -13.62 -1.74
N ASP A 3 -7.85 -13.40 -0.84
CA ASP A 3 -8.11 -12.85 0.50
C ASP A 3 -8.43 -11.35 0.40
N ILE A 4 -9.71 -11.04 0.21
CA ILE A 4 -10.19 -9.65 0.10
C ILE A 4 -10.10 -8.93 1.45
N GLU A 5 -10.28 -9.65 2.56
CA GLU A 5 -10.18 -9.12 3.92
C GLU A 5 -8.78 -8.56 4.16
N GLY A 6 -7.78 -9.39 3.90
CA GLY A 6 -6.39 -9.00 3.96
C GLY A 6 -6.04 -7.80 3.08
N ARG A 7 -6.52 -7.79 1.84
CA ARG A 7 -6.28 -6.69 0.90
C ARG A 7 -6.90 -5.37 1.36
N LEU A 8 -8.08 -5.41 1.97
CA LEU A 8 -8.74 -4.22 2.53
C LEU A 8 -7.93 -3.67 3.71
N ARG A 9 -7.56 -4.53 4.66
CA ARG A 9 -6.76 -4.12 5.83
C ARG A 9 -5.38 -3.60 5.42
N GLY A 10 -4.64 -4.35 4.60
CA GLY A 10 -3.30 -3.95 4.16
C GLY A 10 -3.30 -2.63 3.36
N ALA A 11 -4.34 -2.39 2.54
CA ALA A 11 -4.48 -1.12 1.83
C ALA A 11 -4.80 0.03 2.80
N SER A 12 -5.63 -0.20 3.82
CA SER A 12 -5.95 0.79 4.87
C SER A 12 -4.72 1.17 5.67
N ASP A 13 -4.00 0.17 6.20
CA ASP A 13 -2.79 0.36 7.02
C ASP A 13 -1.71 1.13 6.26
N SER A 14 -1.49 0.78 4.99
CA SER A 14 -0.50 1.46 4.13
C SER A 14 -0.83 2.95 3.92
N LEU A 15 -2.11 3.32 3.81
CA LEU A 15 -2.52 4.72 3.67
C LEU A 15 -2.31 5.49 4.96
N LEU A 16 -2.69 4.92 6.11
CA LEU A 16 -2.53 5.56 7.42
C LEU A 16 -1.06 5.80 7.74
N GLU A 17 -0.19 4.83 7.48
CA GLU A 17 1.26 5.00 7.63
C GLU A 17 1.81 6.10 6.71
N GLY A 18 1.39 6.10 5.45
CA GLY A 18 1.81 7.12 4.50
C GLY A 18 1.37 8.53 4.90
N LEU A 19 0.18 8.68 5.50
CA LEU A 19 -0.31 9.95 6.04
C LEU A 19 0.54 10.42 7.24
N ASP A 20 0.87 9.53 8.17
CA ASP A 20 1.77 9.84 9.30
C ASP A 20 3.16 10.26 8.81
N ARG A 21 3.71 9.57 7.80
CA ARG A 21 4.98 9.96 7.18
C ARG A 21 4.91 11.32 6.49
N LEU A 22 3.79 11.63 5.83
CA LEU A 22 3.58 12.92 5.17
C LEU A 22 3.51 14.06 6.18
N GLU A 23 2.80 13.85 7.30
CA GLU A 23 2.73 14.81 8.41
C GLU A 23 4.14 15.12 8.94
N LYS A 24 4.91 14.09 9.31
CA LYS A 24 6.29 14.25 9.81
C LYS A 24 7.18 15.03 8.85
N LEU A 25 7.07 14.75 7.54
CA LEU A 25 7.86 15.42 6.53
C LEU A 25 7.46 16.89 6.36
N GLU A 26 6.17 17.20 6.46
CA GLU A 26 5.68 18.58 6.45
C GLU A 26 6.14 19.35 7.69
N GLU A 27 6.09 18.74 8.87
CA GLU A 27 6.62 19.31 10.11
C GLU A 27 8.13 19.61 10.00
N GLN A 28 8.89 18.66 9.46
CA GLN A 28 10.31 18.86 9.19
C GLN A 28 10.51 20.05 8.24
N LYS A 29 9.80 20.11 7.12
CA LYS A 29 9.90 21.24 6.18
C LYS A 29 9.58 22.58 6.84
N ARG A 30 8.56 22.63 7.71
CA ARG A 30 8.17 23.85 8.46
C ARG A 30 9.26 24.34 9.41
N SER A 31 10.12 23.44 9.90
CA SER A 31 11.28 23.79 10.73
C SER A 31 12.48 24.33 9.93
N LEU A 32 12.50 24.17 8.60
CA LEU A 32 13.60 24.59 7.74
C LEU A 32 13.45 26.04 7.29
N THR A 33 14.57 26.74 7.13
CA THR A 33 14.60 28.11 6.61
C THR A 33 14.15 28.14 5.14
N PRO A 34 13.11 28.91 4.77
CA PRO A 34 12.68 29.08 3.38
C PRO A 34 13.79 29.60 2.46
N GLY A 35 13.75 29.19 1.19
CA GLY A 35 14.72 29.60 0.17
C GLY A 35 16.05 28.83 0.22
N THR A 36 16.24 27.91 1.17
CA THR A 36 17.42 27.05 1.21
C THR A 36 17.23 25.80 0.34
N PRO A 37 18.34 25.18 -0.15
CA PRO A 37 18.25 23.91 -0.87
C PRO A 37 17.57 22.79 -0.06
N ALA A 38 17.76 22.77 1.26
CA ALA A 38 17.12 21.80 2.14
C ALA A 38 15.60 21.96 2.16
N PHE A 39 15.10 23.20 2.25
CA PHE A 39 13.66 23.48 2.19
C PHE A 39 13.03 23.05 0.85
N VAL A 40 13.71 23.33 -0.26
CA VAL A 40 13.26 22.93 -1.61
C VAL A 40 13.24 21.41 -1.75
N LYS A 41 14.26 20.72 -1.25
CA LYS A 41 14.33 19.25 -1.24
C LYS A 41 13.18 18.64 -0.44
N ALA A 42 12.95 19.10 0.79
CA ALA A 42 11.85 18.61 1.62
C ALA A 42 10.48 18.86 0.96
N ALA A 43 10.29 20.01 0.31
CA ALA A 43 9.07 20.29 -0.45
C ALA A 43 8.87 19.31 -1.63
N ALA A 44 9.95 18.92 -2.33
CA ALA A 44 9.89 17.93 -3.40
C ALA A 44 9.53 16.53 -2.86
N GLU A 45 10.08 16.14 -1.71
CA GLU A 45 9.76 14.87 -1.05
C GLU A 45 8.29 14.84 -0.58
N VAL A 46 7.75 15.95 -0.02
CA VAL A 46 6.32 16.08 0.33
C VAL A 46 5.44 15.86 -0.88
N LYS A 47 5.79 16.48 -2.02
CA LYS A 47 5.06 16.31 -3.28
C LYS A 47 5.08 14.85 -3.74
N GLN A 48 6.26 14.22 -3.73
CA GLN A 48 6.39 12.83 -4.17
C GLN A 48 5.53 11.90 -3.31
N LEU A 49 5.62 11.99 -1.99
CA LEU A 49 4.82 11.15 -1.09
C LEU A 49 3.32 11.41 -1.24
N SER A 50 2.92 12.67 -1.44
CA SER A 50 1.52 13.02 -1.74
C SER A 50 1.02 12.34 -3.03
N GLN A 51 1.86 12.24 -4.05
CA GLN A 51 1.51 11.55 -5.30
C GLN A 51 1.38 10.04 -5.08
N GLU A 52 2.27 9.44 -4.30
CA GLU A 52 2.20 8.02 -3.93
C GLU A 52 0.90 7.72 -3.15
N LEU A 53 0.52 8.58 -2.19
CA LEU A 53 -0.73 8.46 -1.45
C LEU A 53 -1.97 8.60 -2.33
N LEU A 54 -1.94 9.49 -3.32
CA LEU A 54 -3.02 9.60 -4.29
C LEU A 54 -3.21 8.27 -5.05
N GLN A 55 -2.12 7.63 -5.48
CA GLN A 55 -2.21 6.31 -6.13
C GLN A 55 -2.73 5.23 -5.19
N ALA A 56 -2.30 5.23 -3.93
CA ALA A 56 -2.79 4.30 -2.92
C ALA A 56 -4.29 4.47 -2.64
N SER A 57 -4.77 5.71 -2.51
CA SER A 57 -6.21 5.98 -2.32
C SER A 57 -7.07 5.54 -3.50
N ALA A 58 -6.57 5.67 -4.74
CA ALA A 58 -7.26 5.15 -5.93
C ALA A 58 -7.36 3.61 -5.94
N ILE A 59 -6.42 2.90 -5.29
CA ILE A 59 -6.52 1.44 -5.10
C ILE A 59 -7.59 1.10 -4.06
N GLN A 60 -7.65 1.85 -2.94
CA GLN A 60 -8.69 1.67 -1.94
C GLN A 60 -10.09 1.89 -2.51
N GLU A 61 -10.28 2.93 -3.31
CA GLU A 61 -11.56 3.20 -4.00
C GLU A 61 -11.97 2.00 -4.87
N ARG A 62 -11.05 1.46 -5.66
CA ARG A 62 -11.29 0.27 -6.49
C ARG A 62 -11.61 -0.98 -5.66
N LEU A 63 -10.90 -1.20 -4.56
CA LEU A 63 -11.19 -2.31 -3.64
C LEU A 63 -12.58 -2.17 -3.03
N ALA A 64 -12.94 -0.96 -2.56
CA ALA A 64 -14.24 -0.67 -2.00
C ALA A 64 -15.36 -0.92 -3.03
N ALA A 65 -15.22 -0.43 -4.26
CA ALA A 65 -16.17 -0.69 -5.34
C ALA A 65 -16.32 -2.19 -5.63
N HIS A 66 -15.21 -2.94 -5.65
CA HIS A 66 -15.24 -4.38 -5.86
C HIS A 66 -16.00 -5.13 -4.75
N THR A 67 -16.00 -4.64 -3.50
CA THR A 67 -16.82 -5.25 -2.44
C THR A 67 -18.32 -5.14 -2.71
N VAL A 68 -18.77 -4.06 -3.37
CA VAL A 68 -20.18 -3.90 -3.77
C VAL A 68 -20.56 -4.93 -4.84
N GLU A 69 -19.68 -5.15 -5.81
CA GLU A 69 -19.88 -6.15 -6.87
C GLU A 69 -19.98 -7.56 -6.29
N LEU A 70 -19.05 -7.94 -5.40
CA LEU A 70 -19.05 -9.24 -4.72
C LEU A 70 -20.33 -9.46 -3.91
N ARG A 71 -20.82 -8.41 -3.24
CA ARG A 71 -22.07 -8.47 -2.46
C ARG A 71 -23.28 -8.69 -3.37
N GLY A 72 -23.34 -7.96 -4.48
CA GLY A 72 -24.41 -8.11 -5.47
C GLY A 72 -24.43 -9.50 -6.13
N ALA A 73 -23.26 -10.12 -6.28
CA ALA A 73 -23.12 -11.49 -6.77
C ALA A 73 -23.42 -12.58 -5.72
N GLY A 74 -23.73 -12.20 -4.47
CA GLY A 74 -23.96 -13.16 -3.38
C GLY A 74 -22.72 -13.95 -2.99
N SER A 75 -21.53 -13.33 -3.09
CA SER A 75 -20.27 -14.01 -2.80
C SER A 75 -20.04 -14.16 -1.29
N ASP A 76 -19.75 -15.38 -0.86
CA ASP A 76 -19.42 -15.71 0.54
C ASP A 76 -17.99 -15.31 0.96
N VAL A 77 -17.21 -14.72 0.06
CA VAL A 77 -15.81 -14.31 0.34
C VAL A 77 -15.71 -12.93 0.97
N LEU A 78 -16.83 -12.20 1.12
CA LEU A 78 -16.82 -10.90 1.76
C LEU A 78 -16.74 -11.04 3.28
N PRO A 79 -15.88 -10.25 3.94
CA PRO A 79 -15.87 -10.20 5.40
C PRO A 79 -17.17 -9.59 5.93
N ASP A 80 -17.59 -10.08 7.09
CA ASP A 80 -18.77 -9.61 7.85
C ASP A 80 -18.41 -8.62 8.96
N GLN A 81 -17.12 -8.39 9.19
CA GLN A 81 -16.58 -7.47 10.20
C GLN A 81 -16.00 -6.16 9.60
N PRO A 82 -15.93 -5.07 10.38
CA PRO A 82 -15.19 -3.85 10.03
C PRO A 82 -13.69 -4.09 9.79
N ILE A 83 -13.03 -3.22 9.02
CA ILE A 83 -11.59 -3.36 8.70
C ILE A 83 -10.70 -3.35 9.95
N GLU A 84 -11.08 -2.58 10.99
CA GLU A 84 -10.35 -2.50 12.25
C GLU A 84 -10.27 -3.83 13.00
N ASP A 85 -11.26 -4.71 12.83
CA ASP A 85 -11.35 -6.02 13.49
C ASP A 85 -10.74 -7.15 12.66
N MET A 86 -10.45 -6.90 11.37
CA MET A 86 -9.85 -7.90 10.46
C MET A 86 -8.46 -8.35 10.92
N ALA A 87 -8.09 -9.60 10.67
CA ALA A 87 -6.73 -10.05 10.95
C ALA A 87 -5.72 -9.39 9.99
N PRO A 88 -4.48 -9.10 10.43
CA PRO A 88 -3.38 -8.82 9.50
C PRO A 88 -3.21 -9.95 8.49
N ARG A 89 -2.73 -9.63 7.30
CA ARG A 89 -2.48 -10.61 6.24
C ARG A 89 -1.39 -11.61 6.63
N ASP A 90 -1.59 -12.86 6.22
CA ASP A 90 -0.58 -13.90 6.34
C ASP A 90 0.64 -13.59 5.46
N LEU A 91 1.84 -13.73 6.02
CA LEU A 91 3.11 -13.50 5.33
C LEU A 91 3.27 -14.33 4.06
N ALA A 92 2.80 -15.58 4.07
CA ALA A 92 2.89 -16.47 2.92
C ALA A 92 2.04 -15.98 1.75
N ASP A 93 0.85 -15.41 2.04
CA ASP A 93 -0.03 -14.85 1.02
C ASP A 93 0.58 -13.59 0.37
N ILE A 94 1.13 -12.68 1.19
CA ILE A 94 1.83 -11.50 0.68
C ILE A 94 3.01 -11.92 -0.20
N LEU A 95 3.81 -12.90 0.26
CA LEU A 95 4.97 -13.39 -0.48
C LEU A 95 4.58 -14.08 -1.79
N GLN A 96 3.46 -14.82 -1.80
CA GLN A 96 2.95 -15.46 -3.01
C GLN A 96 2.53 -14.40 -4.04
N GLU A 97 1.79 -13.37 -3.63
CA GLU A 97 1.38 -12.27 -4.49
C GLU A 97 2.58 -11.50 -5.02
N TRP A 98 3.57 -11.23 -4.16
CA TRP A 98 4.80 -10.54 -4.55
C TRP A 98 5.52 -11.31 -5.66
N ARG A 99 5.77 -12.61 -5.46
CA ARG A 99 6.42 -13.46 -6.47
C ARG A 99 5.61 -13.54 -7.77
N ALA A 100 4.29 -13.49 -7.70
CA ALA A 100 3.44 -13.46 -8.89
C ALA A 100 3.60 -12.14 -9.66
N ALA A 101 3.58 -11.00 -8.96
CA ALA A 101 3.80 -9.68 -9.55
C ALA A 101 5.21 -9.54 -10.15
N GLU A 102 6.24 -10.11 -9.52
CA GLU A 102 7.61 -10.12 -10.06
C GLU A 102 7.72 -10.92 -11.36
N ARG A 103 7.06 -12.10 -11.44
CA ARG A 103 7.03 -12.89 -12.68
C ARG A 103 6.32 -12.11 -13.80
N GLN A 104 5.16 -11.53 -13.50
CA GLN A 104 4.43 -10.70 -14.46
C GLN A 104 5.27 -9.49 -14.92
N LEU A 105 5.97 -8.83 -14.00
CA LEU A 105 6.84 -7.71 -14.34
C LEU A 105 8.00 -8.13 -15.25
N ALA A 106 8.56 -9.32 -15.04
CA ALA A 106 9.63 -9.85 -15.88
C ALA A 106 9.15 -10.20 -17.30
N GLU A 107 7.87 -10.51 -17.47
CA GLU A 107 7.24 -10.82 -18.75
C GLU A 107 6.70 -9.55 -19.46
N ALA A 108 6.43 -8.48 -18.72
CA ALA A 108 5.89 -7.24 -19.24
C ALA A 108 6.88 -6.48 -20.13
N GLU A 109 6.36 -5.78 -21.14
CA GLU A 109 7.19 -4.98 -22.04
C GLU A 109 7.88 -3.82 -21.27
N PRO A 110 9.22 -3.70 -21.33
CA PRO A 110 9.94 -2.64 -20.64
C PRO A 110 9.48 -1.24 -21.07
N GLY A 111 9.14 -0.40 -20.10
CA GLY A 111 8.68 0.98 -20.34
C GLY A 111 7.18 1.11 -20.65
N SER A 112 6.44 0.00 -20.70
CA SER A 112 4.98 0.02 -20.81
C SER A 112 4.30 0.51 -19.51
N ALA A 113 3.05 0.99 -19.64
CA ALA A 113 2.24 1.36 -18.48
C ALA A 113 1.94 0.15 -17.56
N GLU A 114 1.83 -1.04 -18.14
CA GLU A 114 1.68 -2.30 -17.42
C GLU A 114 2.91 -2.59 -16.55
N ALA A 115 4.11 -2.50 -17.13
CA ALA A 115 5.36 -2.68 -16.38
C ALA A 115 5.49 -1.65 -15.25
N ALA A 116 5.08 -0.40 -15.46
CA ALA A 116 5.07 0.62 -14.41
C ALA A 116 4.09 0.27 -13.27
N GLY A 117 2.88 -0.21 -13.59
CA GLY A 117 1.89 -0.65 -12.61
C GLY A 117 2.33 -1.89 -11.83
N LEU A 118 2.95 -2.85 -12.50
CA LEU A 118 3.52 -4.06 -11.87
C LEU A 118 4.70 -3.71 -10.97
N ALA A 119 5.58 -2.80 -11.37
CA ALA A 119 6.69 -2.32 -10.54
C ALA A 119 6.18 -1.63 -9.26
N ALA A 120 5.14 -0.80 -9.36
CA ALA A 120 4.50 -0.19 -8.19
C ALA A 120 3.88 -1.25 -7.28
N THR A 121 3.26 -2.29 -7.86
CA THR A 121 2.68 -3.41 -7.11
C THR A 121 3.74 -4.21 -6.37
N VAL A 122 4.86 -4.53 -7.02
CA VAL A 122 6.03 -5.20 -6.41
C VAL A 122 6.57 -4.39 -5.24
N SER A 123 6.77 -3.07 -5.41
CA SER A 123 7.27 -2.24 -4.31
C SER A 123 6.32 -2.25 -3.11
N ARG A 124 5.01 -2.08 -3.36
CA ARG A 124 3.99 -2.09 -2.31
C ARG A 124 3.97 -3.42 -1.54
N LEU A 125 4.00 -4.55 -2.25
CA LEU A 125 3.95 -5.88 -1.63
C LEU A 125 5.21 -6.19 -0.80
N ARG A 126 6.37 -5.70 -1.24
CA ARG A 126 7.60 -5.80 -0.44
C ARG A 126 7.50 -4.99 0.85
N ASP A 127 6.99 -3.76 0.79
CA ASP A 127 6.82 -2.92 1.97
C ASP A 127 5.78 -3.54 2.93
N GLU A 128 4.71 -4.14 2.39
CA GLU A 128 3.69 -4.86 3.14
C GLU A 128 4.24 -6.12 3.83
N TYR A 129 5.06 -6.90 3.13
CA TYR A 129 5.73 -8.07 3.70
C TYR A 129 6.66 -7.68 4.85
N GLN A 130 7.47 -6.63 4.67
CA GLN A 130 8.39 -6.16 5.71
C GLN A 130 7.61 -5.77 6.98
N ARG A 131 6.48 -5.08 6.84
CA ARG A 131 5.62 -4.72 7.98
C ARG A 131 5.05 -5.94 8.70
N ALA A 132 4.44 -6.87 7.97
CA ALA A 132 3.86 -8.06 8.58
C ALA A 132 4.94 -8.90 9.29
N HIS A 133 6.14 -8.95 8.71
CA HIS A 133 7.29 -9.64 9.29
C HIS A 133 7.78 -8.96 10.58
N ASP A 134 7.84 -7.63 10.61
CA ASP A 134 8.25 -6.87 11.80
C ASP A 134 7.23 -7.00 12.94
N VAL A 135 5.93 -7.08 12.62
CA VAL A 135 4.87 -7.35 13.61
C VAL A 135 4.99 -8.75 14.19
N GLU A 136 5.16 -9.79 13.36
CA GLU A 136 5.36 -11.17 13.86
C GLU A 136 6.64 -11.29 14.69
N ALA A 137 7.74 -10.66 14.26
CA ALA A 137 9.01 -10.67 14.99
C ALA A 137 8.92 -9.94 16.35
N GLY A 138 8.13 -8.86 16.42
CA GLY A 138 7.88 -8.11 17.66
C GLY A 138 6.93 -8.80 18.64
N GLN A 139 6.03 -9.67 18.16
CA GLN A 139 5.14 -10.47 19.01
C GLN A 139 5.82 -11.73 19.58
N GLY A 140 7.00 -12.09 19.07
CA GLY A 140 7.82 -13.21 19.55
C GLY A 140 8.91 -12.86 20.58
N SER A 141 8.97 -11.61 21.07
CA SER A 141 9.96 -11.12 22.06
C SER A 141 9.35 -10.83 23.43
#